data_AF-A0A7C5BZ64-F1
#
_entry.id   AF-A0A7C5BZ64-F1
#
_cell.length_a   1.000
_cell.length_b   1.000
_cell.length_c   1.000
_cell.angle_alpha   90.00
_cell.angle_beta   90.00
_cell.angle_gamma   90.00
#
_symmetry.space_group_name_H-M   'P 1'
#
loop_
_entity.id
_entity.type
_entity.pdbx_description
1 polymer ?
#
loop_
_entity_poly.entity_id
_entity_poly.type
_entity_poly.pdbx_seq_one_letter_code
_entity_poly.pdbx_strand_id
1 'polypeptide(L)'
;MAQTIDAFISRLRAEGVEAAKKEAEEIRRRAEQEAEEILRAAKAEAEKIRQEAEQERAKTIARTRTDLELAARDVVGYLRVTLNRALTAVLERMVGATLADPDFLKNLILQVVKEYAAAEMRGQAPLTIRIPEGMEAQLRDWLLAQCHTVDAESGQPTFLPEIAAVLTEAGFEYKLGSGTVEVTTDSVVKLLSEIITPELQSLIDQAIKPAEKAS
;
A
#
# COMPACT_ATOMS: atom_id res chain seq x y z
N MET A 1 26.18 99.98 -51.66
CA MET A 1 25.14 98.93 -51.73
C MET A 1 25.64 97.53 -51.31
N ALA A 2 26.91 97.33 -50.92
CA ALA A 2 27.42 96.02 -50.49
C ALA A 2 27.00 95.63 -49.04
N GLN A 3 26.83 96.61 -48.15
CA GLN A 3 26.51 96.37 -46.72
C GLN A 3 25.13 95.74 -46.47
N THR A 4 24.20 95.81 -47.43
CA THR A 4 22.84 95.27 -47.31
C THR A 4 22.74 93.78 -47.68
N ILE A 5 23.65 93.26 -48.50
CA ILE A 5 23.67 91.84 -48.90
C ILE A 5 24.29 90.98 -47.80
N ASP A 6 25.42 91.42 -47.23
CA ASP A 6 26.07 90.71 -46.11
C ASP A 6 25.18 90.64 -44.87
N ALA A 7 24.43 91.71 -44.58
CA ALA A 7 23.45 91.74 -43.49
C ALA A 7 22.29 90.75 -43.73
N PHE A 8 21.85 90.61 -44.98
CA PHE A 8 20.79 89.66 -45.35
C PHE A 8 21.26 88.21 -45.29
N ILE A 9 22.47 87.92 -45.78
CA ILE A 9 23.11 86.59 -45.68
C ILE A 9 23.33 86.19 -44.22
N SER A 10 23.77 87.14 -43.38
CA SER A 10 23.96 86.90 -41.95
C SER A 10 22.64 86.58 -41.24
N ARG A 11 21.57 87.30 -41.59
CA ARG A 11 20.23 87.08 -41.04
C ARG A 11 19.63 85.75 -41.50
N LEU A 12 19.78 85.41 -42.77
CA LEU A 12 19.35 84.12 -43.34
C LEU A 12 20.09 82.94 -42.70
N ARG A 13 21.41 83.07 -42.47
CA ARG A 13 22.19 82.07 -41.71
C ARG A 13 21.72 81.94 -40.28
N ALA A 14 21.47 83.06 -39.59
CA ALA A 14 20.99 83.03 -38.20
C ALA A 14 19.61 82.36 -38.11
N GLU A 15 18.68 82.70 -39.00
CA GLU A 15 17.34 82.08 -39.06
C GLU A 15 17.42 80.60 -39.41
N GLY A 16 18.29 80.19 -40.35
CA GLY A 16 18.52 78.78 -40.67
C GLY A 16 19.14 77.98 -39.53
N VAL A 17 20.11 78.55 -38.82
CA VAL A 17 20.73 77.93 -37.63
C VAL A 17 19.72 77.78 -36.49
N GLU A 18 18.88 78.79 -36.28
CA GLU A 18 17.87 78.76 -35.22
C GLU A 18 16.73 77.77 -35.53
N ALA A 19 16.30 77.69 -36.78
CA ALA A 19 15.36 76.67 -37.24
C ALA A 19 15.95 75.25 -37.08
N ALA A 20 17.20 75.03 -37.50
CA ALA A 20 17.88 73.75 -37.35
C ALA A 20 18.07 73.33 -35.87
N LYS A 21 18.38 74.28 -34.98
CA LYS A 21 18.47 74.02 -33.53
C LYS A 21 17.13 73.58 -32.95
N LYS A 22 16.04 74.26 -33.31
CA LYS A 22 14.68 73.87 -32.88
C LYS A 22 14.32 72.47 -33.36
N GLU A 23 14.60 72.16 -34.63
CA GLU A 23 14.33 70.84 -35.20
C GLU A 23 15.17 69.74 -34.53
N ALA A 24 16.45 70.02 -34.26
CA ALA A 24 17.33 69.12 -33.53
C ALA A 24 16.87 68.88 -32.09
N GLU A 25 16.39 69.91 -31.39
CA GLU A 25 15.79 69.75 -30.06
C GLU A 25 14.49 68.94 -30.09
N GLU A 26 13.62 69.14 -31.09
CA GLU A 26 12.43 68.31 -31.24
C GLU A 26 12.78 66.84 -31.50
N ILE A 27 13.75 66.57 -32.37
CA ILE A 27 14.22 65.20 -32.63
C ILE A 27 14.79 64.58 -31.37
N ARG A 28 15.64 65.32 -30.63
CA ARG A 28 16.21 64.83 -29.35
C ARG A 28 15.11 64.52 -28.34
N ARG A 29 14.13 65.41 -28.20
CA ARG A 29 13.01 65.21 -27.27
C ARG A 29 12.16 63.99 -27.65
N ARG A 30 11.89 63.77 -28.93
CA ARG A 30 11.15 62.58 -29.40
C ARG A 30 11.95 61.30 -29.14
N ALA A 31 13.25 61.29 -29.44
CA ALA A 31 14.12 60.15 -29.16
C ALA A 31 14.21 59.83 -27.66
N GLU A 32 14.30 60.86 -26.81
CA GLU A 32 14.27 60.70 -25.34
C GLU A 32 12.94 60.11 -24.85
N GLN A 33 11.81 60.56 -25.41
CA GLN A 33 10.48 60.01 -25.09
C GLN A 33 10.34 58.55 -25.53
N GLU A 34 10.73 58.23 -26.76
CA GLU A 34 10.70 56.86 -27.28
C GLU A 34 11.60 55.93 -26.46
N ALA A 35 12.80 56.38 -26.08
CA ALA A 35 13.70 55.61 -25.22
C ALA A 35 13.09 55.34 -23.83
N GLU A 36 12.40 56.32 -23.25
CA GLU A 36 11.70 56.15 -21.98
C GLU A 36 10.53 55.17 -22.09
N GLU A 37 9.76 55.23 -23.18
CA GLU A 37 8.68 54.28 -23.46
C GLU A 37 9.19 52.85 -23.62
N ILE A 38 10.29 52.66 -24.38
CA ILE A 38 10.94 51.36 -24.55
C ILE A 38 11.42 50.82 -23.20
N LEU A 39 12.07 51.65 -22.37
CA LEU A 39 12.52 51.25 -21.04
C LEU A 39 11.36 50.88 -20.12
N ARG A 40 10.25 51.63 -20.20
CA ARG A 40 9.04 51.35 -19.40
C ARG A 40 8.39 50.04 -19.83
N ALA A 41 8.25 49.80 -21.13
CA ALA A 41 7.73 48.56 -21.68
C ALA A 41 8.62 47.36 -21.31
N ALA A 42 9.94 47.49 -21.44
CA ALA A 42 10.89 46.45 -21.06
C ALA A 42 10.83 46.10 -19.56
N LYS A 43 10.70 47.11 -18.68
CA LYS A 43 10.53 46.90 -17.24
C LYS A 43 9.21 46.21 -16.91
N ALA A 44 8.12 46.61 -17.57
CA ALA A 44 6.81 46.00 -17.37
C ALA A 44 6.81 44.53 -17.81
N GLU A 45 7.43 44.21 -18.95
CA GLU A 45 7.56 42.83 -19.42
C GLU A 45 8.46 41.99 -18.50
N ALA A 46 9.59 42.55 -18.04
CA ALA A 46 10.45 41.87 -17.08
C ALA A 46 9.75 41.56 -15.75
N GLU A 47 8.94 42.51 -15.25
CA GLU A 47 8.13 42.30 -14.04
C GLU A 47 7.08 41.20 -14.26
N LYS A 48 6.40 41.22 -15.41
CA LYS A 48 5.42 40.20 -15.78
C LYS A 48 6.06 38.81 -15.85
N ILE A 49 7.20 38.66 -16.53
CA ILE A 49 7.95 37.40 -16.61
C ILE A 49 8.34 36.92 -15.20
N ARG A 50 8.79 37.82 -14.32
CA ARG A 50 9.16 37.46 -12.95
C ARG A 50 7.95 36.96 -12.16
N GLN A 51 6.80 37.61 -12.29
CA GLN A 51 5.56 37.22 -11.62
C GLN A 51 5.05 35.87 -12.13
N GLU A 52 5.04 35.66 -13.44
CA GLU A 52 4.66 34.37 -14.04
C GLU A 52 5.59 33.24 -13.60
N ALA A 53 6.91 33.48 -13.58
CA ALA A 53 7.89 32.50 -13.13
C ALA A 53 7.71 32.13 -11.65
N GLU A 54 7.41 33.11 -10.78
CA GLU A 54 7.18 32.85 -9.36
C GLU A 54 5.86 32.10 -9.12
N GLN A 55 4.81 32.43 -9.87
CA GLN A 55 3.54 31.68 -9.82
C GLN A 55 3.73 30.23 -10.26
N GLU A 56 4.46 30.00 -11.36
CA GLU A 56 4.71 28.65 -11.86
C GLU A 56 5.60 27.85 -10.91
N ARG A 57 6.61 28.48 -10.31
CA ARG A 57 7.41 27.89 -9.23
C ARG A 57 6.53 27.45 -8.07
N ALA A 58 5.66 28.34 -7.57
CA ALA A 58 4.79 28.03 -6.45
C ALA A 58 3.84 26.87 -6.75
N LYS A 59 3.25 26.83 -7.96
CA LYS A 59 2.43 25.70 -8.42
C LYS A 59 3.23 24.40 -8.50
N THR A 60 4.45 24.46 -9.05
CA THR A 60 5.33 23.29 -9.17
C THR A 60 5.68 22.73 -7.80
N ILE A 61 6.11 23.58 -6.85
CA ILE A 61 6.42 23.15 -5.48
C ILE A 61 5.21 22.51 -4.80
N ALA A 62 4.03 23.15 -4.91
CA ALA A 62 2.81 22.62 -4.33
C ALA A 62 2.46 21.24 -4.92
N ARG A 63 2.55 21.10 -6.24
CA ARG A 63 2.31 19.83 -6.93
C ARG A 63 3.32 18.76 -6.52
N THR A 64 4.61 19.05 -6.58
CA THR A 64 5.67 18.10 -6.20
C THR A 64 5.53 17.63 -4.76
N ARG A 65 5.12 18.52 -3.84
CA ARG A 65 4.86 18.13 -2.46
C ARG A 65 3.70 17.13 -2.37
N THR A 66 2.59 17.40 -3.04
CA THR A 66 1.45 16.46 -3.09
C THR A 66 1.87 15.12 -3.71
N ASP A 67 2.61 15.14 -4.81
CA ASP A 67 3.11 13.94 -5.47
C ASP A 67 4.02 13.11 -4.54
N LEU A 68 4.87 13.77 -3.74
CA LEU A 68 5.73 13.12 -2.76
C LEU A 68 4.93 12.52 -1.59
N GLU A 69 3.91 13.23 -1.10
CA GLU A 69 3.02 12.75 -0.05
C GLU A 69 2.23 11.50 -0.51
N LEU A 70 1.76 11.50 -1.76
CA LEU A 70 1.13 10.33 -2.38
C LEU A 70 2.11 9.16 -2.54
N ALA A 71 3.32 9.42 -3.06
CA ALA A 71 4.34 8.38 -3.21
C ALA A 71 4.73 7.76 -1.86
N ALA A 72 4.85 8.57 -0.81
CA ALA A 72 5.14 8.08 0.54
C ALA A 72 4.01 7.18 1.07
N ARG A 73 2.76 7.59 0.90
CA ARG A 73 1.59 6.77 1.25
C ARG A 73 1.59 5.45 0.48
N ASP A 74 1.90 5.46 -0.81
CA ASP A 74 1.93 4.27 -1.64
C ASP A 74 3.02 3.30 -1.20
N VAL A 75 4.22 3.79 -0.87
CA VAL A 75 5.31 2.97 -0.32
C VAL A 75 4.88 2.26 0.97
N VAL A 76 4.18 2.96 1.87
CA VAL A 76 3.60 2.35 3.07
C VAL A 76 2.59 1.27 2.73
N GLY A 77 1.72 1.51 1.74
CA GLY A 77 0.78 0.51 1.24
C GLY A 77 1.48 -0.74 0.71
N TYR A 78 2.49 -0.57 -0.13
CA TYR A 78 3.30 -1.68 -0.66
C TYR A 78 4.01 -2.46 0.44
N LEU A 79 4.52 -1.77 1.46
CA LEU A 79 5.16 -2.41 2.61
C LEU A 79 4.17 -3.31 3.36
N ARG A 80 2.95 -2.82 3.65
CA ARG A 80 1.89 -3.61 4.30
C ARG A 80 1.57 -4.89 3.53
N VAL A 81 1.35 -4.77 2.22
CA VAL A 81 1.04 -5.93 1.35
C VAL A 81 2.20 -6.92 1.33
N THR A 82 3.43 -6.44 1.21
CA THR A 82 4.62 -7.28 1.13
C THR A 82 4.85 -8.05 2.43
N LEU A 83 4.71 -7.38 3.59
CA LEU A 83 4.88 -8.03 4.88
C LEU A 83 3.76 -9.05 5.18
N ASN A 84 2.50 -8.74 4.87
CA ASN A 84 1.41 -9.71 5.00
C ASN A 84 1.67 -10.95 4.14
N ARG A 85 2.09 -10.78 2.88
CA ARG A 85 2.41 -11.90 2.00
C ARG A 85 3.57 -12.74 2.53
N ALA A 86 4.62 -12.10 3.05
CA ALA A 86 5.75 -12.80 3.64
C ALA A 86 5.33 -13.60 4.88
N LEU A 87 4.48 -13.01 5.74
CA LEU A 87 3.93 -13.68 6.91
C LEU A 87 3.09 -14.90 6.51
N THR A 88 2.16 -14.75 5.57
CA THR A 88 1.32 -15.85 5.09
C THR A 88 2.19 -17.00 4.54
N ALA A 89 3.21 -16.71 3.73
CA ALA A 89 4.11 -17.73 3.22
C ALA A 89 4.89 -18.49 4.32
N VAL A 90 5.27 -17.79 5.40
CA VAL A 90 5.91 -18.42 6.57
C VAL A 90 4.91 -19.32 7.30
N LEU A 91 3.69 -18.84 7.51
CA LEU A 91 2.62 -19.61 8.15
C LEU A 91 2.27 -20.86 7.33
N GLU A 92 2.07 -20.74 6.02
CA GLU A 92 1.81 -21.88 5.12
C GLU A 92 2.88 -22.97 5.25
N ARG A 93 4.15 -22.57 5.25
CA ARG A 93 5.26 -23.53 5.39
C ARG A 93 5.27 -24.20 6.76
N MET A 94 5.07 -23.43 7.84
CA MET A 94 5.10 -23.96 9.20
C MET A 94 3.89 -24.85 9.52
N VAL A 95 2.69 -24.37 9.18
CA VAL A 95 1.44 -25.11 9.37
C VAL A 95 1.44 -26.36 8.51
N GLY A 96 1.79 -26.25 7.22
CA GLY A 96 1.86 -27.40 6.33
C GLY A 96 2.83 -28.48 6.81
N ALA A 97 4.01 -28.09 7.28
CA ALA A 97 4.97 -29.03 7.86
C ALA A 97 4.45 -29.69 9.15
N THR A 98 3.73 -28.93 9.98
CA THR A 98 3.15 -29.43 11.25
C THR A 98 1.97 -30.38 11.00
N LEU A 99 1.08 -30.05 10.07
CA LEU A 99 -0.06 -30.90 9.70
C LEU A 99 0.35 -32.14 8.90
N ALA A 100 1.50 -32.10 8.23
CA ALA A 100 2.08 -33.27 7.57
C ALA A 100 2.77 -34.23 8.55
N ASP A 101 3.04 -33.82 9.80
CA ASP A 101 3.59 -34.71 10.82
C ASP A 101 2.55 -35.75 11.27
N PRO A 102 2.79 -37.05 11.02
CA PRO A 102 1.84 -38.11 11.36
C PRO A 102 1.49 -38.18 12.84
N ASP A 103 2.43 -37.87 13.74
CA ASP A 103 2.20 -38.01 15.18
C ASP A 103 1.43 -36.80 15.73
N PHE A 104 1.68 -35.60 15.20
CA PHE A 104 0.85 -34.44 15.47
C PHE A 104 -0.59 -34.68 15.01
N LEU A 105 -0.78 -35.15 13.78
CA LEU A 105 -2.09 -35.39 13.19
C LEU A 105 -2.89 -36.44 13.98
N LYS A 106 -2.25 -37.57 14.35
CA LYS A 106 -2.86 -38.60 15.21
C LYS A 106 -3.33 -38.00 16.54
N ASN A 107 -2.46 -37.28 17.24
CA ASN A 107 -2.78 -36.71 18.55
C ASN A 107 -3.93 -35.70 18.47
N LEU A 108 -3.94 -34.85 17.44
CA LEU A 108 -4.99 -33.87 17.22
C LEU A 108 -6.34 -34.54 16.92
N ILE A 109 -6.33 -35.56 16.05
CA ILE A 109 -7.54 -36.37 15.76
C ILE A 109 -8.05 -37.07 17.02
N LEU A 110 -7.17 -37.63 17.86
CA LEU A 110 -7.58 -38.25 19.12
C LEU A 110 -8.24 -37.26 20.07
N GLN A 111 -7.76 -36.03 20.14
CA GLN A 111 -8.40 -34.98 20.96
C GLN A 111 -9.82 -34.71 20.45
N VAL A 112 -10.01 -34.53 19.14
CA VAL A 112 -11.34 -34.35 18.54
C VAL A 112 -12.26 -35.54 18.84
N VAL A 113 -11.77 -36.77 18.67
CA VAL A 113 -12.53 -38.00 18.95
C VAL A 113 -12.91 -38.10 20.43
N LYS A 114 -11.98 -37.77 21.35
CA LYS A 114 -12.24 -37.79 22.80
C LYS A 114 -13.23 -36.72 23.21
N GLU A 115 -13.12 -35.50 22.71
CA GLU A 115 -14.07 -34.43 22.99
C GLU A 115 -15.47 -34.78 22.49
N TYR A 116 -15.57 -35.31 21.27
CA TYR A 116 -16.84 -35.81 20.74
C TYR A 116 -17.42 -36.94 21.59
N ALA A 117 -16.58 -37.89 22.02
CA ALA A 117 -17.00 -38.99 22.88
C ALA A 117 -17.35 -38.55 24.31
N ALA A 118 -16.83 -37.40 24.78
CA ALA A 118 -17.14 -36.84 26.10
C ALA A 118 -18.39 -35.97 26.08
N ALA A 119 -18.68 -35.30 24.96
CA ALA A 119 -19.92 -34.58 24.76
C ALA A 119 -21.11 -35.55 24.75
N GLU A 120 -22.28 -35.13 25.25
CA GLU A 120 -23.56 -35.87 25.14
C GLU A 120 -24.04 -36.08 23.69
N MET A 121 -23.15 -35.90 22.71
CA MET A 121 -23.33 -36.17 21.29
C MET A 121 -23.26 -37.67 20.96
N ARG A 122 -22.92 -38.54 21.93
CA ARG A 122 -23.02 -40.00 21.77
C ARG A 122 -24.42 -40.39 21.29
N GLY A 123 -24.50 -40.83 20.03
CA GLY A 123 -25.74 -41.32 19.41
C GLY A 123 -26.52 -40.31 18.57
N GLN A 124 -26.07 -39.06 18.41
CA GLN A 124 -26.77 -38.06 17.59
C GLN A 124 -26.39 -38.10 16.09
N ALA A 125 -25.14 -38.47 15.75
CA ALA A 125 -24.67 -38.64 14.37
C ALA A 125 -23.34 -39.42 14.30
N PRO A 126 -23.04 -40.18 13.24
CA PRO A 126 -21.71 -40.76 13.06
C PRO A 126 -20.66 -39.66 12.84
N LEU A 127 -19.50 -39.77 13.51
CA LEU A 127 -18.34 -38.91 13.27
C LEU A 127 -17.56 -39.48 12.09
N THR A 128 -17.53 -38.76 10.97
CA THR A 128 -16.69 -39.12 9.82
C THR A 128 -15.49 -38.19 9.78
N ILE A 129 -14.30 -38.76 9.78
CA ILE A 129 -13.02 -38.07 9.66
C ILE A 129 -12.42 -38.37 8.29
N ARG A 130 -12.02 -37.33 7.57
CA ARG A 130 -11.35 -37.44 6.29
C ARG A 130 -9.91 -37.02 6.44
N ILE A 131 -9.00 -37.81 5.88
CA ILE A 131 -7.55 -37.61 5.99
C ILE A 131 -6.87 -37.79 4.61
N PRO A 132 -5.58 -37.46 4.50
CA PRO A 132 -4.79 -37.77 3.33
C PRO A 132 -4.64 -39.28 3.08
N GLU A 133 -4.39 -39.63 1.82
CA GLU A 133 -4.08 -41.01 1.43
C GLU A 133 -2.84 -41.56 2.15
N GLY A 134 -2.87 -42.86 2.48
CA GLY A 134 -1.73 -43.58 3.05
C GLY A 134 -1.68 -43.68 4.58
N MET A 135 -2.52 -42.97 5.32
CA MET A 135 -2.53 -42.99 6.80
C MET A 135 -3.72 -43.71 7.45
N GLU A 136 -4.68 -44.18 6.67
CA GLU A 136 -5.97 -44.72 7.16
C GLU A 136 -5.82 -45.92 8.09
N ALA A 137 -5.09 -46.96 7.65
CA ALA A 137 -4.92 -48.18 8.43
C ALA A 137 -4.17 -47.90 9.75
N GLN A 138 -3.09 -47.13 9.67
CA GLN A 138 -2.28 -46.76 10.82
C GLN A 138 -3.08 -45.92 11.83
N LEU A 139 -3.87 -44.95 11.36
CA LEU A 139 -4.70 -44.11 12.23
C LEU A 139 -5.83 -44.92 12.88
N ARG A 140 -6.49 -45.81 12.13
CA ARG A 140 -7.54 -46.69 12.65
C ARG A 140 -7.01 -47.60 13.76
N ASP A 141 -5.90 -48.30 13.51
CA ASP A 141 -5.28 -49.21 14.48
C ASP A 141 -4.82 -48.45 15.73
N TRP A 142 -4.29 -47.24 15.54
CA TRP A 142 -3.86 -46.39 16.64
C TRP A 142 -5.05 -45.86 17.46
N LEU A 143 -6.15 -45.42 16.83
CA LEU A 143 -7.37 -45.00 17.53
C LEU A 143 -7.98 -46.17 18.32
N LEU A 144 -8.00 -47.38 17.76
CA LEU A 144 -8.42 -48.60 18.47
C LEU A 144 -7.58 -48.85 19.72
N ALA A 145 -6.26 -48.63 19.66
CA ALA A 145 -5.36 -48.81 20.79
C ALA A 145 -5.52 -47.72 21.86
N GLN A 146 -5.87 -46.48 21.48
CA GLN A 146 -5.96 -45.34 22.39
C GLN A 146 -7.37 -45.12 22.98
N CYS A 147 -8.42 -45.49 22.26
CA CYS A 147 -9.80 -45.37 22.70
C CYS A 147 -10.22 -46.64 23.46
N HIS A 148 -9.92 -46.70 24.77
CA HIS A 148 -10.46 -47.71 25.68
C HIS A 148 -11.94 -47.49 26.04
N THR A 149 -12.75 -46.95 25.13
CA THR A 149 -14.20 -46.86 25.29
C THR A 149 -14.78 -48.21 24.89
N VAL A 150 -14.66 -49.18 25.78
CA VAL A 150 -15.19 -50.53 25.60
C VAL A 150 -16.54 -50.61 26.26
N ASP A 151 -17.53 -51.14 25.57
CA ASP A 151 -18.86 -51.35 26.12
C ASP A 151 -18.77 -52.49 27.16
N ALA A 152 -19.21 -52.22 28.39
CA ALA A 152 -18.99 -53.11 29.54
C ALA A 152 -19.67 -54.48 29.40
N GLU A 153 -20.67 -54.58 28.52
CA GLU A 153 -21.45 -55.80 28.29
C GLU A 153 -21.01 -56.60 27.05
N SER A 154 -20.47 -55.95 26.01
CA SER A 154 -20.18 -56.59 24.71
C SER A 154 -18.68 -56.72 24.41
N GLY A 155 -17.81 -56.03 25.16
CA GLY A 155 -16.36 -56.05 24.95
C GLY A 155 -15.92 -55.40 23.62
N GLN A 156 -16.82 -54.71 22.92
CA GLN A 156 -16.54 -54.01 21.67
C GLN A 156 -16.33 -52.50 21.91
N PRO A 157 -15.59 -51.81 21.03
CA PRO A 157 -15.45 -50.36 21.09
C PRO A 157 -16.83 -49.69 20.91
N THR A 158 -17.27 -48.91 21.91
CA THR A 158 -18.58 -48.23 21.89
C THR A 158 -18.64 -47.09 20.86
N PHE A 159 -17.48 -46.59 20.43
CA PHE A 159 -17.38 -45.50 19.47
C PHE A 159 -16.09 -45.55 18.65
N LEU A 160 -16.23 -45.69 17.33
CA LEU A 160 -15.15 -45.52 16.37
C LEU A 160 -15.60 -44.57 15.27
N PRO A 161 -14.81 -43.53 14.95
CA PRO A 161 -15.11 -42.68 13.80
C PRO A 161 -14.93 -43.46 12.50
N GLU A 162 -15.73 -43.12 11.49
CA GLU A 162 -15.51 -43.55 10.12
C GLU A 162 -14.33 -42.76 9.54
N ILE A 163 -13.31 -43.44 9.00
CA ILE A 163 -12.12 -42.79 8.44
C ILE A 163 -12.14 -42.97 6.92
N ALA A 164 -12.04 -41.86 6.19
CA ALA A 164 -11.96 -41.85 4.73
C ALA A 164 -10.69 -41.15 4.25
N ALA A 165 -9.88 -41.82 3.45
CA ALA A 165 -8.66 -41.25 2.90
C ALA A 165 -8.93 -40.57 1.55
N VAL A 166 -9.43 -39.33 1.59
CA VAL A 166 -9.91 -38.61 0.40
C VAL A 166 -9.34 -37.19 0.26
N LEU A 167 -8.54 -36.72 1.23
CA LEU A 167 -7.91 -35.40 1.14
C LEU A 167 -6.64 -35.45 0.31
N THR A 168 -6.44 -34.41 -0.50
CA THR A 168 -5.21 -34.19 -1.29
C THR A 168 -4.18 -33.34 -0.56
N GLU A 169 -4.58 -32.61 0.48
CA GLU A 169 -3.75 -31.66 1.23
C GLU A 169 -3.52 -32.13 2.67
N ALA A 170 -2.40 -31.71 3.28
CA ALA A 170 -2.09 -32.02 4.67
C ALA A 170 -3.14 -31.43 5.63
N GLY A 171 -3.56 -32.25 6.60
CA GLY A 171 -4.61 -31.90 7.55
C GLY A 171 -5.66 -33.00 7.68
N PHE A 172 -6.83 -32.63 8.17
CA PHE A 172 -8.01 -33.50 8.20
C PHE A 172 -9.29 -32.66 8.21
N GLU A 173 -10.39 -33.28 7.79
CA GLU A 173 -11.72 -32.73 7.96
C GLU A 173 -12.53 -33.67 8.84
N TYR A 174 -13.46 -33.14 9.61
CA TYR A 174 -14.44 -33.99 10.29
C TYR A 174 -15.84 -33.43 10.16
N LYS A 175 -16.81 -34.35 10.05
CA LYS A 175 -18.23 -34.03 9.99
C LYS A 175 -18.89 -34.29 11.33
N LEU A 176 -19.59 -33.29 11.82
CA LEU A 176 -20.32 -33.30 13.08
C LEU A 176 -21.77 -32.87 12.81
N GLY A 177 -22.69 -33.84 12.73
CA GLY A 177 -24.09 -33.56 12.39
C GLY A 177 -24.21 -32.91 11.01
N SER A 178 -24.68 -31.66 10.95
CA SER A 178 -24.76 -30.86 9.72
C SER A 178 -23.52 -30.01 9.42
N GLY A 179 -22.57 -29.91 10.35
CA GLY A 179 -21.36 -29.11 10.20
C GLY A 179 -20.17 -29.90 9.67
N THR A 180 -19.33 -29.27 8.85
CA THR A 180 -18.01 -29.78 8.48
C THR A 180 -16.97 -28.83 9.04
N VAL A 181 -15.98 -29.37 9.76
CA VAL A 181 -14.84 -28.62 10.27
C VAL A 181 -13.61 -29.05 9.48
N GLU A 182 -12.90 -28.06 8.94
CA GLU A 182 -11.72 -28.26 8.12
C GLU A 182 -10.48 -27.81 8.89
N VAL A 183 -9.57 -28.74 9.13
CA VAL A 183 -8.27 -28.49 9.74
C VAL A 183 -7.21 -28.77 8.67
N THR A 184 -7.17 -27.89 7.67
CA THR A 184 -6.23 -27.96 6.54
C THR A 184 -5.20 -26.85 6.68
N THR A 185 -4.15 -26.90 5.86
CA THR A 185 -3.13 -25.85 5.87
C THR A 185 -3.73 -24.49 5.58
N ASP A 186 -4.59 -24.38 4.56
CA ASP A 186 -5.24 -23.12 4.19
C ASP A 186 -6.18 -22.60 5.29
N SER A 187 -7.03 -23.46 5.86
CA SER A 187 -7.99 -23.03 6.89
C SER A 187 -7.31 -22.50 8.15
N VAL A 188 -6.24 -23.19 8.60
CA VAL A 188 -5.48 -22.79 9.77
C VAL A 188 -4.64 -21.53 9.49
N VAL A 189 -4.00 -21.44 8.33
CA VAL A 189 -3.26 -20.23 7.93
C VAL A 189 -4.17 -19.02 7.88
N LYS A 190 -5.38 -19.16 7.33
CA LYS A 190 -6.37 -18.10 7.27
C LYS A 190 -6.75 -17.61 8.67
N LEU A 191 -7.09 -18.52 9.58
CA LEU A 191 -7.42 -18.19 10.97
C LEU A 191 -6.26 -17.48 11.69
N LEU A 192 -5.05 -18.01 11.57
CA LEU A 192 -3.86 -17.37 12.15
C LEU A 192 -3.58 -15.99 11.54
N SER A 193 -3.80 -15.84 10.23
CA SER A 193 -3.63 -14.56 9.53
C SER A 193 -4.65 -13.53 10.02
N GLU A 194 -5.91 -13.91 10.27
CA GLU A 194 -6.93 -13.03 10.84
C GLU A 194 -6.55 -12.52 12.24
N ILE A 195 -5.83 -13.33 13.03
CA ILE A 195 -5.36 -12.97 14.37
C ILE A 195 -4.10 -12.10 14.33
N ILE A 196 -3.12 -12.44 13.49
CA ILE A 196 -1.79 -11.81 13.49
C ILE A 196 -1.76 -10.52 12.65
N THR A 197 -2.55 -10.45 11.57
CA THR A 197 -2.55 -9.28 10.67
C THR A 197 -2.82 -7.96 11.39
N PRO A 198 -3.82 -7.84 12.29
CA PRO A 198 -4.07 -6.60 13.04
C PRO A 198 -2.86 -6.13 13.85
N GLU A 199 -2.13 -7.06 14.48
CA GLU A 199 -0.95 -6.74 15.28
C GLU A 199 0.22 -6.28 14.39
N LEU A 200 0.44 -6.95 13.26
CA LEU A 200 1.42 -6.52 12.26
C LEU A 200 1.10 -5.12 11.71
N GLN A 201 -0.17 -4.82 11.41
CA GLN A 201 -0.58 -3.49 10.98
C GLN A 201 -0.33 -2.43 12.06
N SER A 202 -0.63 -2.74 13.32
CA SER A 202 -0.35 -1.86 14.46
C SER A 202 1.15 -1.54 14.60
N LEU A 203 2.03 -2.54 14.44
CA LEU A 203 3.48 -2.34 14.48
C LEU A 203 3.97 -1.44 13.33
N ILE A 204 3.44 -1.65 12.12
CA ILE A 204 3.75 -0.81 10.96
C ILE A 204 3.29 0.63 11.20
N ASP A 205 2.08 0.83 11.74
CA ASP A 205 1.55 2.15 12.07
C ASP A 205 2.40 2.87 13.12
N GLN A 206 2.87 2.15 14.15
CA GLN A 206 3.77 2.70 15.17
C GLN A 206 5.12 3.10 14.59
N ALA A 207 5.69 2.31 13.67
CA ALA A 207 6.97 2.59 13.05
C ALA A 207 6.94 3.79 12.08
N ILE A 208 5.77 4.07 11.48
CA ILE A 208 5.59 5.15 10.51
C ILE A 208 5.16 6.46 11.19
N LYS A 209 4.64 6.41 12.42
CA LYS A 209 4.38 7.63 13.19
C LYS A 209 5.70 8.43 13.29
N PRO A 210 5.72 9.71 12.89
CA PRO A 210 6.89 10.53 13.09
C PRO A 210 7.21 10.54 14.57
N ALA A 211 8.48 10.33 14.93
CA ALA A 211 8.94 10.58 16.29
C ALA A 211 8.48 11.99 16.66
N GLU A 212 7.59 12.10 17.64
CA GLU A 212 7.24 13.38 18.22
C GLU A 212 8.57 14.06 18.56
N LYS A 213 8.82 15.21 17.93
CA LYS A 213 10.02 16.00 18.14
C LYS A 213 10.20 16.15 19.65
N ALA A 214 11.28 15.59 20.19
CA ALA A 214 11.83 16.07 21.44
C ALA A 214 12.03 17.59 21.30
N SER A 215 11.48 18.33 22.27
CA SER A 215 11.47 19.79 22.38
C SER A 215 12.73 20.51 21.91
#